data_AF-A0A6B0WFQ3-F1
#
_entry.id   AF-A0A6B0WFQ3-F1
#
_cell.length_a   1.000
_cell.length_b   1.000
_cell.length_c   1.000
_cell.angle_alpha   90.00
_cell.angle_beta   90.00
_cell.angle_gamma   90.00
#
_symmetry.space_group_name_H-M   'P 1'
#
loop_
_entity.id
_entity.type
_entity.pdbx_description
1 polymer ?
#
loop_
_entity_poly.entity_id
_entity_poly.type
_entity_poly.pdbx_seq_one_letter_code
_entity_poly.pdbx_strand_id
1 'polypeptide(L)' 'DGTEPPLEPNDNPVAQEYQNGIFAHGIPAASFSAADVRAEYEKLKSLGVAFVMEPTEMADVTIAVFDDTCGNLIQIMQT' A
#
# COMPACT_ATOMS: atom_id res chain seq x y z
N ASP A 1 4.89 18.41 -7.99
CA ASP A 1 4.42 18.84 -6.67
C ASP A 1 3.36 17.93 -6.13
N GLY A 2 3.79 16.90 -5.41
CA GLY A 2 2.93 16.04 -4.60
C GLY A 2 3.39 16.12 -3.15
N THR A 3 2.50 15.82 -2.21
CA THR A 3 2.86 15.72 -0.80
C THR A 3 3.76 14.51 -0.60
N GLU A 4 4.96 14.73 -0.06
CA GLU A 4 5.88 13.67 0.33
C GLU A 4 5.71 13.40 1.83
N PRO A 5 5.33 12.17 2.23
CA PRO A 5 5.28 11.82 3.65
C PRO A 5 6.70 11.69 4.21
N PRO A 6 7.01 12.32 5.36
CA PRO A 6 8.30 12.12 6.02
C PRO A 6 8.41 10.66 6.49
N LEU A 7 9.55 10.04 6.19
CA LEU A 7 9.89 8.69 6.67
C LEU A 7 10.71 8.81 7.95
N GLU A 8 10.12 8.41 9.07
CA GLU A 8 10.82 8.34 10.35
C GLU A 8 11.70 7.07 10.41
N PRO A 9 12.86 7.12 11.10
CA PRO A 9 13.69 5.93 11.30
C PRO A 9 12.94 4.82 12.04
N ASN A 10 13.07 3.57 11.56
CA ASN A 10 12.43 2.40 12.15
C ASN A 10 13.35 1.63 13.13
N ASP A 11 14.22 2.34 13.86
CA ASP A 11 15.16 1.72 14.80
C ASP A 11 14.54 1.46 16.18
N ASN A 12 13.31 1.96 16.41
CA ASN A 12 12.59 1.72 17.66
C ASN A 12 12.00 0.30 17.66
N PRO A 13 12.35 -0.57 18.64
CA PRO A 13 11.86 -1.95 18.69
C PRO A 13 10.34 -2.08 18.67
N VAL A 14 9.62 -1.11 19.25
CA VAL A 14 8.14 -1.10 19.25
C VAL A 14 7.59 -0.85 17.84
N ALA A 15 8.23 0.04 17.08
CA ALA A 15 7.82 0.32 15.71
C ALA A 15 8.10 -0.87 14.79
N GLN A 16 9.23 -1.55 14.97
CA GLN A 16 9.57 -2.77 14.23
C GLN A 16 8.60 -3.92 14.51
N GLU A 17 8.25 -4.16 15.78
CA GLU A 17 7.30 -5.22 16.14
C GLU A 17 5.91 -4.94 15.56
N TYR A 18 5.46 -3.68 15.60
CA TYR A 18 4.21 -3.27 14.97
C TYR A 18 4.24 -3.48 13.46
N GLN A 19 5.28 -2.97 12.76
CA GLN A 19 5.42 -3.10 11.32
C GLN A 19 5.42 -4.57 10.87
N ASN A 20 6.25 -5.39 11.51
CA ASN A 20 6.34 -6.82 11.22
C ASN A 20 5.00 -7.53 11.47
N GLY A 21 4.31 -7.15 12.55
CA GLY A 21 3.00 -7.70 12.89
C GLY A 21 1.95 -7.40 11.82
N ILE A 22 1.77 -6.14 11.44
CA ILE A 22 0.76 -5.77 10.43
C ILE A 22 1.08 -6.38 9.07
N PHE A 23 2.36 -6.42 8.67
CA PHE A 23 2.79 -7.03 7.42
C PHE A 23 2.49 -8.52 7.39
N ALA A 24 2.85 -9.26 8.45
CA ALA A 24 2.57 -10.70 8.56
C ALA A 24 1.07 -11.03 8.56
N HIS A 25 0.24 -10.11 9.05
CA HIS A 25 -1.22 -10.24 9.05
C HIS A 25 -1.90 -9.71 7.78
N GLY A 26 -1.14 -9.24 6.79
CA GLY A 26 -1.69 -8.71 5.53
C GLY A 26 -2.43 -7.38 5.69
N ILE A 27 -2.15 -6.62 6.75
CA ILE A 27 -2.80 -5.36 7.07
C ILE A 27 -2.00 -4.21 6.43
N PRO A 28 -2.63 -3.37 5.57
CA PRO A 28 -1.96 -2.20 5.01
C PRO A 28 -1.53 -1.21 6.09
N ALA A 29 -0.28 -0.74 6.00
CA ALA A 29 0.25 0.30 6.89
C ALA A 29 -0.27 1.70 6.52
N ALA A 30 -0.62 1.89 5.25
CA ALA A 30 -1.18 3.14 4.73
C ALA A 30 -2.22 2.88 3.65
N SER A 31 -3.14 3.83 3.49
CA SER A 31 -4.16 3.82 2.44
C SER A 31 -4.22 5.19 1.76
N PHE A 32 -4.20 5.19 0.43
CA PHE A 32 -4.27 6.39 -0.40
C PHE A 32 -5.47 6.34 -1.33
N SER A 33 -6.12 7.48 -1.54
CA SER A 33 -7.13 7.60 -2.59
C SER A 33 -6.45 7.77 -3.95
N ALA A 34 -6.99 7.09 -4.96
CA ALA A 34 -6.60 7.25 -6.36
C ALA A 34 -7.84 7.59 -7.19
N ALA A 35 -7.66 8.43 -8.21
CA ALA A 35 -8.73 8.77 -9.14
C ALA A 35 -9.12 7.57 -10.05
N ASP A 36 -8.14 6.73 -10.39
CA ASP A 36 -8.31 5.50 -11.15
C ASP A 36 -7.35 4.42 -10.62
N VAL A 37 -7.87 3.48 -9.81
CA VAL A 37 -7.07 2.40 -9.22
C VAL A 37 -6.55 1.44 -10.29
N ARG A 38 -7.31 1.20 -11.36
CA ARG A 38 -6.89 0.28 -12.44
C ARG A 38 -5.74 0.88 -13.23
N ALA A 39 -5.80 2.18 -13.55
CA ALA A 39 -4.71 2.87 -14.24
C ALA A 39 -3.42 2.91 -13.40
N GLU A 40 -3.51 3.20 -12.10
CA GLU A 40 -2.33 3.16 -11.22
C GLU A 40 -1.79 1.73 -11.04
N TYR A 41 -2.66 0.72 -10.94
CA TYR A 41 -2.24 -0.69 -10.92
C TYR A 41 -1.41 -1.06 -12.15
N GLU A 42 -1.89 -0.78 -13.36
CA GLU A 42 -1.16 -1.12 -14.60
C GLU A 42 0.19 -0.39 -14.68
N LYS A 43 0.21 0.90 -14.31
CA LYS A 43 1.43 1.70 -14.27
C LYS A 43 2.43 1.13 -13.26
N LEU A 44 2.02 0.87 -12.02
CA LEU A 44 2.89 0.33 -10.97
C LEU A 44 3.38 -1.09 -11.32
N LYS A 45 2.51 -1.93 -11.87
CA LYS A 45 2.86 -3.26 -12.35
C LYS A 45 3.91 -3.22 -13.47
N SER A 46 3.80 -2.25 -14.39
CA SER A 46 4.81 -2.03 -15.44
C SER A 46 6.18 -1.61 -14.89
N LEU A 47 6.21 -1.01 -13.68
CA LEU A 47 7.42 -0.64 -12.96
C LEU A 47 7.95 -1.77 -12.07
N GLY A 48 7.32 -2.95 -12.07
CA GLY A 48 7.75 -4.13 -11.33
C GLY A 48 7.22 -4.21 -9.88
N VAL A 49 6.24 -3.39 -9.51
CA VAL A 49 5.60 -3.44 -8.18
C VAL A 49 4.83 -4.76 -8.02
N ALA A 50 5.01 -5.42 -6.87
CA ALA A 50 4.34 -6.66 -6.53
C ALA A 50 3.02 -6.39 -5.81
N PHE A 51 1.90 -6.86 -6.40
CA PHE A 51 0.58 -6.76 -5.79
C PHE A 51 0.24 -8.04 -5.04
N VAL A 52 -0.22 -7.87 -3.79
CA VAL A 52 -0.81 -8.96 -2.99
C VAL A 52 -2.32 -9.07 -3.22
N MET A 53 -2.93 -7.99 -3.71
CA MET A 53 -4.32 -7.95 -4.16
C MET A 53 -4.44 -7.05 -5.38
N GLU A 54 -4.83 -7.63 -6.52
CA GLU A 54 -5.17 -6.89 -7.73
C GLU A 54 -6.44 -6.04 -7.52
N PRO A 55 -6.69 -5.01 -8.37
CA PRO A 55 -7.90 -4.19 -8.29
C PRO A 55 -9.17 -5.03 -8.15
N THR A 56 -9.76 -4.97 -6.96
CA THR A 56 -10.94 -5.74 -6.57
C THR A 56 -12.06 -4.78 -6.19
N GLU A 57 -13.22 -4.95 -6.82
CA GLU A 57 -14.43 -4.18 -6.53
C GLU A 57 -15.13 -4.77 -5.30
N MET A 58 -15.36 -3.93 -4.30
CA MET A 58 -16.03 -4.27 -3.04
C MET A 58 -17.11 -3.21 -2.75
N ALA A 59 -18.36 -3.54 -3.07
CA ALA A 59 -19.48 -2.60 -2.99
C ALA A 59 -19.19 -1.31 -3.81
N ASP A 60 -19.04 -0.17 -3.14
CA ASP A 60 -18.83 1.14 -3.77
C ASP A 60 -17.35 1.57 -3.80
N VAL A 61 -16.42 0.65 -3.55
CA VAL A 61 -14.98 0.95 -3.58
C VAL A 61 -14.21 -0.08 -4.40
N THR A 62 -13.26 0.39 -5.21
CA THR A 62 -12.23 -0.46 -5.84
C THR A 62 -10.95 -0.35 -5.05
N ILE A 63 -10.34 -1.48 -4.68
CA ILE A 63 -9.14 -1.53 -3.85
C ILE A 63 -8.06 -2.37 -4.53
N ALA A 64 -6.81 -1.93 -4.47
CA ALA A 64 -5.64 -2.76 -4.74
C ALA A 64 -4.61 -2.61 -3.61
N VAL A 65 -3.84 -3.68 -3.34
CA VAL A 65 -2.82 -3.69 -2.28
C VAL A 65 -1.51 -4.23 -2.83
N PHE A 66 -0.41 -3.53 -2.55
CA PHE A 66 0.94 -3.88 -3.00
C PHE A 66 1.98 -3.77 -1.89
N ASP A 67 3.11 -4.45 -2.09
CA ASP A 67 4.29 -4.40 -1.22
C ASP A 67 5.18 -3.21 -1.62
N ASP A 68 5.56 -2.38 -0.64
CA ASP A 68 6.44 -1.22 -0.84
C ASP A 68 7.94 -1.54 -0.80
N THR A 69 8.30 -2.81 -0.59
CA THR A 69 9.66 -3.36 -0.42
C THR A 69 10.40 -2.94 0.86
N CYS A 70 9.76 -2.12 1.71
CA CYS A 70 10.27 -1.64 2.99
C CYS A 70 9.60 -2.34 4.18
N GLY A 71 8.86 -3.43 3.93
CA GLY A 71 8.14 -4.18 4.95
C GLY A 71 6.72 -3.67 5.21
N ASN A 72 6.13 -2.92 4.28
CA ASN A 72 4.74 -2.47 4.40
C ASN A 72 3.89 -2.91 3.21
N LEU A 73 2.62 -3.15 3.50
CA LEU A 73 1.58 -3.19 2.48
C LEU A 73 0.95 -1.81 2.34
N ILE A 74 0.73 -1.39 1.10
CA ILE A 74 0.11 -0.12 0.75
C ILE A 74 -1.18 -0.39 0.02
N GLN A 75 -2.26 0.23 0.50
CA GLN A 75 -3.57 0.20 -0.15
C GLN A 75 -3.76 1.44 -1.02
N ILE A 76 -4.25 1.25 -2.24
CA ILE A 76 -4.87 2.30 -3.04
C ILE A 76 -6.36 2.01 -3.20
N MET A 77 -7.18 3.03 -3.08
CA MET A 77 -8.64 2.90 -3.17
C MET A 77 -9.27 4.00 -4.01
N GLN A 78 -10.34 3.66 -4.71
CA GLN A 78 -11.18 4.56 -5.48
C GLN A 78 -12.63 4.33 -5.07
N THR A 79 -13.27 5.38 -4.57
CA THR A 79 -14.70 5.43 -4.21
C THR A 79 -15.50 6.16 -5.27
#